data_AF-A0A8S7IA75-F1
#
_entry.id   AF-A0A8S7IA75-F1
#
_cell.length_a   1.000
_cell.length_b   1.000
_cell.length_c   1.000
_cell.angle_alpha   90.00
_cell.angle_beta   90.00
_cell.angle_gamma   90.00
#
_symmetry.space_group_name_H-M   'P 1'
#
loop_
_entity.id
_entity.type
_entity.pdbx_description
1 polymer ?
#
loop_
_entity_poly.entity_id
_entity_poly.type
_entity_poly.pdbx_seq_one_letter_code
_entity_poly.pdbx_strand_id
1 'polypeptide(L)'
;MRLRCAFCRSEQFALPYEGYSPPSHSFVVCANCGRENDVTSLLIVAKSKGMEIAEEYADELVEQMTKDLFKTFKTSKFIKRK
;
A
#
# COMPACT_ATOMS: atom_id res chain seq x y z
N MET A 1 -2.15 -4.52 -4.29
CA MET A 1 -2.33 -3.12 -4.76
C MET A 1 -2.94 -3.15 -6.15
N ARG A 2 -4.02 -2.39 -6.41
CA ARG A 2 -4.68 -2.29 -7.71
C ARG A 2 -4.49 -0.89 -8.30
N LEU A 3 -4.38 -0.78 -9.62
CA LEU A 3 -4.29 0.51 -10.30
C LEU A 3 -5.63 1.25 -10.20
N ARG A 4 -5.55 2.57 -10.04
CA ARG A 4 -6.72 3.45 -9.95
C ARG A 4 -6.54 4.63 -10.88
N CYS A 5 -7.60 5.01 -11.58
CA CYS A 5 -7.59 6.17 -12.46
C CYS A 5 -7.17 7.43 -11.69
N ALA A 6 -6.25 8.22 -12.25
CA ALA A 6 -5.75 9.45 -11.63
C ALA A 6 -6.85 10.51 -11.45
N PHE A 7 -7.90 10.46 -12.28
CA PHE A 7 -8.97 11.46 -12.31
C PHE A 7 -10.18 11.08 -11.48
N CYS A 8 -10.69 9.86 -11.64
CA CYS A 8 -11.95 9.42 -10.99
C CYS A 8 -11.76 8.29 -9.96
N ARG A 9 -10.52 7.81 -9.77
CA ARG A 9 -10.15 6.76 -8.80
C ARG A 9 -10.78 5.38 -9.02
N SER A 10 -11.57 5.21 -10.09
CA SER A 10 -12.09 3.90 -10.50
C SER A 10 -10.94 2.92 -10.81
N GLU A 11 -11.16 1.65 -10.51
CA GLU A 11 -10.26 0.53 -10.85
C GLU A 11 -10.58 -0.06 -12.24
N GLN A 12 -11.59 0.47 -12.93
CA GLN A 12 -12.03 -0.03 -14.23
C GLN A 12 -11.25 0.63 -15.36
N PHE A 13 -10.47 -0.18 -16.06
CA PHE A 13 -9.73 0.21 -17.27
C PHE A 13 -10.23 -0.62 -18.46
N ALA A 14 -10.29 0.02 -19.62
CA ALA A 14 -10.58 -0.68 -20.87
C ALA A 14 -9.34 -1.48 -21.28
N LEU A 15 -9.33 -2.77 -20.94
CA LEU A 15 -8.27 -3.70 -21.28
C LEU A 15 -8.69 -4.58 -22.47
N PRO A 16 -7.77 -4.96 -23.35
CA PRO A 16 -8.09 -5.75 -24.55
C PRO A 16 -8.54 -7.18 -24.23
N TYR A 17 -8.06 -7.75 -23.12
CA TYR A 17 -8.45 -9.08 -22.63
C TYR A 17 -8.17 -9.21 -21.13
N GLU A 18 -8.76 -10.22 -20.48
CA GLU A 18 -8.57 -10.49 -19.05
C GLU A 18 -7.13 -10.87 -18.73
N GLY A 19 -6.55 -10.28 -17.69
CA GLY A 19 -5.16 -10.51 -17.30
C GLY A 19 -4.12 -9.75 -18.15
N TYR A 20 -4.55 -8.91 -19.11
CA TYR A 20 -3.64 -8.00 -19.80
C TYR A 20 -2.94 -7.08 -18.79
N SER A 21 -1.61 -7.15 -18.74
CA SER A 21 -0.77 -6.24 -17.98
C SER A 21 -0.20 -5.19 -18.93
N PRO A 22 -0.68 -3.93 -18.86
CA PRO A 22 -0.16 -2.87 -19.71
C PRO A 22 1.35 -2.68 -19.48
N PRO A 23 2.16 -2.53 -20.53
CA PRO A 23 3.59 -2.29 -20.38
C PRO A 23 3.84 -0.90 -19.75
N SER A 24 4.97 -0.77 -19.05
CA SER A 24 5.45 0.55 -18.62
C SER A 24 5.62 1.47 -19.83
N HIS A 25 5.42 2.78 -19.63
CA HIS A 25 5.46 3.82 -20.67
C HIS A 25 4.36 3.71 -21.74
N SER A 26 3.25 3.04 -21.43
CA SER A 26 2.04 3.03 -22.24
C SER A 26 0.90 3.81 -21.58
N PHE A 27 -0.19 4.00 -22.33
CA PHE A 27 -1.42 4.61 -21.83
C PHE A 27 -2.54 3.59 -21.74
N VAL A 28 -3.41 3.76 -20.74
CA VAL A 28 -4.66 3.00 -20.60
C VAL A 28 -5.84 3.95 -20.40
N VAL A 29 -6.97 3.63 -21.03
CA VAL A 29 -8.20 4.42 -20.92
C VAL A 29 -8.99 3.93 -19.72
N CYS A 30 -9.44 4.85 -18.86
CA CYS A 30 -10.38 4.52 -17.79
C CYS A 30 -11.76 4.23 -18.38
N ALA A 31 -12.32 3.05 -18.10
CA ALA A 31 -13.63 2.66 -18.60
C ALA A 31 -14.79 3.45 -17.95
N ASN A 32 -14.53 4.11 -16.82
CA ASN A 32 -15.53 4.90 -16.10
C ASN A 32 -15.60 6.37 -16.55
N CYS A 33 -14.46 7.05 -16.73
CA CYS A 33 -14.44 8.47 -17.09
C CYS A 33 -13.88 8.78 -18.48
N GLY A 34 -13.46 7.77 -19.24
CA GLY A 34 -12.95 7.89 -20.61
C GLY A 34 -11.59 8.56 -20.75
N ARG A 35 -10.93 8.96 -19.64
CA ARG A 35 -9.63 9.63 -19.69
C ARG A 35 -8.48 8.64 -19.82
N GLU A 36 -7.48 9.01 -20.60
CA GLU A 36 -6.20 8.30 -20.69
C GLU A 36 -5.36 8.51 -19.44
N ASN A 37 -4.71 7.45 -18.98
CA ASN A 37 -3.82 7.45 -17.84
C ASN A 37 -2.48 6.86 -18.27
N ASP A 38 -1.38 7.55 -17.93
CA ASP A 38 -0.03 7.02 -18.10
C ASP A 38 0.21 5.86 -17.09
N VAL A 39 0.53 4.67 -17.62
CA VAL A 39 0.68 3.46 -16.81
C VAL A 39 1.84 3.57 -15.84
N THR A 40 2.94 4.21 -16.25
CA THR A 40 4.12 4.37 -15.37
C THR A 40 3.77 5.16 -14.12
N SER A 41 3.09 6.29 -14.28
CA SER A 41 2.63 7.13 -13.17
C SER A 41 1.67 6.37 -12.25
N LEU A 42 0.73 5.60 -12.82
CA LEU A 42 -0.18 4.76 -12.03
C LEU A 42 0.57 3.72 -11.21
N LEU A 43 1.56 3.05 -11.81
CA LEU A 43 2.39 2.06 -11.13
C LEU A 43 3.20 2.68 -10.00
N ILE A 44 3.78 3.87 -10.20
CA ILE A 44 4.52 4.60 -9.16
C ILE A 44 3.61 4.91 -7.98
N VAL A 45 2.42 5.48 -8.23
CA VAL A 45 1.45 5.83 -7.17
C VAL A 45 0.95 4.58 -6.44
N ALA A 46 0.69 3.49 -7.15
CA ALA A 46 0.26 2.25 -6.51
C ALA A 46 1.37 1.64 -5.64
N LYS A 47 2.63 1.72 -6.08
CA LYS A 47 3.78 1.26 -5.30
C LYS A 47 4.03 2.12 -4.07
N SER A 48 4.01 3.45 -4.19
CA SER A 48 4.25 4.36 -3.06
C SER A 48 3.23 4.13 -1.95
N LYS A 49 1.94 4.02 -2.30
CA LYS A 49 0.88 3.69 -1.34
C LYS A 49 1.04 2.33 -0.71
N GLY A 50 1.52 1.35 -1.48
CA GLY A 50 1.81 0.03 -0.94
C GLY A 50 2.92 0.08 0.12
N MET A 51 3.92 0.95 -0.09
CA MET A 51 5.02 1.16 0.83
C MET A 51 4.56 1.87 2.11
N GLU A 52 3.77 2.95 1.98
CA GLU A 52 3.18 3.66 3.12
C GLU A 52 2.40 2.71 4.05
N ILE A 53 1.53 1.86 3.48
CA ILE A 53 0.76 0.89 4.27
C ILE A 53 1.66 -0.15 4.96
N ALA A 54 2.73 -0.58 4.28
CA ALA A 54 3.66 -1.55 4.84
C ALA A 54 4.50 -0.95 5.98
N GLU A 55 4.90 0.32 5.84
CA GLU A 55 5.60 1.08 6.88
C GLU A 55 4.71 1.30 8.10
N GLU A 56 3.47 1.77 7.91
CA GLU A 56 2.48 1.93 8.99
C GLU A 56 2.27 0.63 9.77
N TYR A 57 2.11 -0.50 9.06
CA TYR A 57 1.96 -1.82 9.69
C TYR A 57 3.21 -2.24 10.48
N ALA A 58 4.40 -1.96 9.95
CA ALA A 58 5.65 -2.28 10.64
C ALA A 58 5.81 -1.45 11.92
N ASP A 59 5.46 -0.17 11.89
CA ASP A 59 5.52 0.73 13.04
C ASP A 59 4.54 0.28 14.14
N GLU A 60 3.30 -0.07 13.78
CA GLU A 60 2.32 -0.63 14.73
C GLU A 60 2.83 -1.90 15.41
N LEU A 61 3.47 -2.79 14.65
CA LEU A 61 4.05 -4.03 15.19
C LEU A 61 5.19 -3.74 16.18
N VAL A 62 6.09 -2.82 15.85
CA VAL A 62 7.20 -2.42 16.74
C VAL A 62 6.68 -1.77 18.01
N GLU A 63 5.67 -0.91 17.91
CA GLU A 63 5.05 -0.28 19.09
C GLU A 63 4.40 -1.33 19.99
N GLN A 64 3.67 -2.28 19.41
CA GLN A 64 3.04 -3.38 20.16
C GLN A 64 4.08 -4.26 20.86
N MET A 65 5.14 -4.66 20.15
CA MET A 65 6.25 -5.42 20.74
C MET A 65 6.90 -4.67 21.90
N THR A 66 7.10 -3.36 21.73
CA THR A 66 7.69 -2.50 22.77
C THR A 66 6.79 -2.46 24.01
N LYS A 67 5.48 -2.27 23.84
CA LYS A 67 4.49 -2.30 24.93
C LYS A 67 4.49 -3.64 25.66
N ASP A 68 4.55 -4.75 24.93
CA ASP A 68 4.54 -6.10 25.50
C ASP A 68 5.82 -6.41 26.27
N LEU A 69 6.98 -5.98 25.78
CA LEU A 69 8.24 -6.06 26.52
C LEU A 69 8.17 -5.26 27.83
N PHE A 70 7.74 -3.99 27.77
CA PHE A 70 7.59 -3.16 28.96
C PHE A 70 6.63 -3.79 29.99
N LYS A 71 5.49 -4.31 29.54
CA LYS A 71 4.52 -4.98 30.40
C LYS A 71 5.15 -6.20 31.08
N THR A 72 5.79 -7.06 30.30
CA THR A 72 6.43 -8.29 30.78
C THR A 72 7.48 -8.00 31.85
N PHE A 73 8.37 -7.04 31.59
CA PHE A 73 9.42 -6.66 32.53
C PHE A 73 8.89 -5.91 33.76
N LYS A 74 7.83 -5.09 33.62
CA LYS A 74 7.20 -4.39 34.75
C LYS A 74 6.48 -5.34 35.71
N THR A 75 5.92 -6.45 35.22
CA THR A 75 5.26 -7.48 36.05
C THR A 75 6.21 -8.55 36.60
N SER A 76 7.48 -8.54 36.19
CA SER A 76 8.46 -9.54 36.62
C SER A 76 8.85 -9.33 38.08
N LYS A 77 8.52 -10.29 38.95
CA LYS A 77 8.94 -10.33 40.37
C LYS A 77 10.45 -10.49 40.54
N PHE A 78 11.18 -10.85 39.47
CA PHE A 78 12.61 -11.13 39.47
C PHE A 78 13.47 -9.96 38.99
N ILE A 79 12.87 -8.92 38.41
CA ILE A 79 13.59 -7.73 37.91
C ILE A 79 13.32 -6.58 38.87
N LYS A 80 14.19 -6.43 39.87
CA LYS A 80 14.18 -5.29 40.77
C LYS A 80 14.97 -4.15 40.13
N ARG A 81 14.33 -3.01 39.85
CA ARG A 81 15.05 -1.75 39.62
C ARG A 81 15.83 -1.43 40.90
N LYS A 82 17.15 -1.40 40.81
CA LYS A 82 18.03 -0.85 41.85
C LYS A 82 17.99 0.66 41.79
#